data_AF-A0A1Q6E515-F1
#
_entry.id   AF-A0A1Q6E515-F1
#
_cell.length_a   1.000
_cell.length_b   1.000
_cell.length_c   1.000
_cell.angle_alpha   90.00
_cell.angle_beta   90.00
_cell.angle_gamma   90.00
#
_symmetry.space_group_name_H-M   'P 1'
#
loop_
_entity.id
_entity.type
_entity.pdbx_description
1 polymer ?
#
loop_
_entity_poly.entity_id
_entity_poly.type
_entity_poly.pdbx_seq_one_letter_code
_entity_poly.pdbx_strand_id
1 'polypeptide(L)'
;MKKVSREKAALVVFFLLGFSVLAIAIAYICTLGHSLNVAASSIDDAAGSLDGYTALVYEGTAENHRETVVDTTGVKDGKLTPRSLNKESTQKSEEKKDELSASQASDVAKEGEGENSVSLFSLRCSYVEKQASVIVVDVADLGRYNERTVVRADGRTFGFLSIDEVTAQQSYFAKRVADYKKLGVDMVVCVTKDLSLLDNYAGATIVISSQDEGISSHGALVKGVFYDDAAMVGQVGTVLVPPSRTITAKDVSSL
;
A
#
# COMPACT_ATOMS: atom_id res chain seq x y z
N MET A 1 -31.26 -13.13 57.71
CA MET A 1 -30.37 -13.56 56.61
C MET A 1 -30.69 -12.76 55.35
N LYS A 2 -29.88 -11.74 54.96
CA LYS A 2 -30.09 -10.94 53.72
C LYS A 2 -28.82 -10.29 53.13
N LYS A 3 -27.62 -10.65 53.62
CA LYS A 3 -26.34 -10.03 53.18
C LYS A 3 -25.72 -10.68 51.93
N VAL A 4 -25.83 -12.00 51.80
CA VAL A 4 -25.19 -12.78 50.72
C VAL A 4 -25.72 -12.44 49.31
N SER A 5 -26.97 -11.96 49.20
CA SER A 5 -27.58 -11.61 47.91
C SER A 5 -27.01 -10.32 47.29
N ARG A 6 -26.63 -9.34 48.11
CA ARG A 6 -26.08 -8.06 47.62
C ARG A 6 -24.63 -8.18 47.18
N GLU A 7 -23.87 -9.04 47.85
CA GLU A 7 -22.48 -9.34 47.53
C GLU A 7 -22.34 -10.10 46.20
N LYS A 8 -23.22 -11.08 45.94
CA LYS A 8 -23.29 -11.76 44.64
C LYS A 8 -23.72 -10.82 43.51
N ALA A 9 -24.67 -9.92 43.77
CA ALA A 9 -25.06 -8.92 42.78
C ALA A 9 -23.91 -7.95 42.46
N ALA A 10 -23.18 -7.48 43.47
CA ALA A 10 -22.02 -6.62 43.29
C ALA A 10 -20.88 -7.32 42.51
N LEU A 11 -20.65 -8.60 42.78
CA LEU A 11 -19.66 -9.40 42.07
C LEU A 11 -20.01 -9.53 40.57
N VAL A 12 -21.28 -9.78 40.25
CA VAL A 12 -21.75 -9.87 38.86
C VAL A 12 -21.60 -8.53 38.13
N VAL A 13 -21.93 -7.42 38.79
CA VAL A 13 -21.74 -6.07 38.21
C VAL A 13 -20.26 -5.78 37.99
N PHE A 14 -19.39 -6.17 38.92
CA PHE A 14 -17.94 -5.96 38.78
C PHE A 14 -17.35 -6.76 37.62
N PHE A 15 -17.78 -8.01 37.44
CA PHE A 15 -17.39 -8.82 36.27
C PHE A 15 -17.91 -8.21 34.97
N LEU A 16 -19.18 -7.79 34.91
CA LEU A 16 -19.73 -7.14 33.71
C LEU A 16 -18.99 -5.86 33.36
N LEU A 17 -18.63 -5.05 34.36
CA LEU A 17 -17.90 -3.81 34.16
C LEU A 17 -16.46 -4.11 33.70
N GLY A 18 -15.79 -5.08 34.31
CA GLY A 18 -14.47 -5.55 33.88
C GLY A 18 -14.47 -6.07 32.44
N PHE A 19 -15.47 -6.89 32.07
CA PHE A 19 -15.62 -7.37 30.70
C PHE A 19 -15.95 -6.26 29.71
N SER A 20 -16.74 -5.25 30.10
CA SER A 20 -17.03 -4.10 29.25
C SER A 20 -15.79 -3.25 28.99
N VAL A 21 -14.98 -2.98 30.02
CA VAL A 21 -13.73 -2.22 29.88
C VAL A 21 -12.73 -3.01 29.04
N LEU A 22 -12.63 -4.33 29.24
CA LEU A 22 -11.78 -5.19 28.43
C LEU A 22 -12.24 -5.25 26.98
N ALA A 23 -13.55 -5.34 26.73
CA ALA A 23 -14.10 -5.36 25.38
C ALA A 23 -13.87 -4.01 24.66
N ILE A 24 -14.01 -2.88 25.36
CA ILE A 24 -13.71 -1.55 24.82
C ILE A 24 -12.21 -1.42 24.52
N ALA A 25 -11.34 -1.92 25.41
CA ALA A 25 -9.89 -1.90 25.19
C ALA A 25 -9.48 -2.79 24.00
N ILE A 26 -10.04 -3.99 23.89
CA ILE A 26 -9.80 -4.90 22.75
C ILE A 26 -10.33 -4.25 21.46
N ALA A 27 -11.55 -3.70 21.47
CA ALA A 27 -12.10 -3.01 20.32
C ALA A 27 -11.21 -1.84 19.89
N TYR A 28 -10.76 -1.01 20.84
CA TYR A 28 -9.85 0.11 20.59
C TYR A 28 -8.53 -0.34 19.95
N ILE A 29 -7.90 -1.40 20.48
CA ILE A 29 -6.67 -1.96 19.91
C ILE A 29 -6.93 -2.55 18.52
N CYS A 30 -8.05 -3.24 18.30
CA CYS A 30 -8.38 -3.82 17.00
C CYS A 30 -8.77 -2.77 15.95
N THR A 31 -9.39 -1.65 16.34
CA THR A 31 -9.78 -0.58 15.42
C THR A 31 -8.64 0.38 15.09
N LEU A 32 -7.81 0.74 16.08
CA LEU A 32 -6.67 1.65 15.89
C LEU A 32 -5.34 0.93 15.61
N GLY A 33 -5.25 -0.38 15.82
CA GLY A 33 -4.04 -1.16 15.57
C GLY A 33 -3.61 -1.23 14.11
N HIS A 34 -4.47 -0.85 13.16
CA HIS A 34 -4.08 -0.75 11.75
C HIS A 34 -3.04 0.36 11.50
N SER A 35 -3.12 1.50 12.20
CA SER A 35 -2.15 2.60 12.02
C SER A 35 -0.81 2.30 12.69
N LEU A 36 -0.83 1.54 13.80
CA LEU A 36 0.39 1.06 14.45
C LEU A 36 1.13 0.02 13.61
N ASN A 37 0.45 -0.74 12.75
CA ASN A 37 1.11 -1.71 11.86
C ASN A 37 1.89 -1.01 10.72
N VAL A 38 1.39 0.12 10.23
CA VAL A 38 2.11 0.97 9.26
C VAL A 38 3.34 1.62 9.91
N ALA A 39 3.18 2.10 11.15
CA ALA A 39 4.31 2.62 11.93
C ALA A 39 5.34 1.52 12.25
N ALA A 40 4.92 0.29 12.54
CA ALA A 40 5.82 -0.84 12.74
C ALA A 40 6.60 -1.21 11.46
N SER A 41 5.95 -1.21 10.28
CA SER A 41 6.64 -1.40 8.98
C SER A 41 7.69 -0.31 8.75
N SER A 42 7.37 0.95 9.08
CA SER A 42 8.33 2.06 8.97
C SER A 42 9.51 1.96 9.95
N ILE A 43 9.32 1.33 11.13
CA ILE A 43 10.38 1.09 12.12
C ILE A 43 11.26 -0.10 11.69
N ASP A 44 10.66 -1.15 11.12
CA ASP A 44 11.40 -2.32 10.62
C ASP A 44 12.27 -1.94 9.41
N ASP A 45 11.75 -1.07 8.53
CA ASP A 45 12.51 -0.51 7.42
C ASP A 45 13.65 0.43 7.89
N ALA A 46 13.51 1.13 9.02
CA ALA A 46 14.53 2.07 9.49
C ALA A 46 15.66 1.44 10.34
N ALA A 47 15.42 0.34 11.05
CA ALA A 47 16.39 -0.20 12.01
C ALA A 47 16.35 -1.74 12.24
N GLY A 48 15.51 -2.49 11.49
CA GLY A 48 15.17 -3.88 11.79
C GLY A 48 15.65 -4.95 10.80
N SER A 49 15.45 -6.22 11.18
CA SER A 49 15.62 -7.39 10.31
C SER A 49 14.30 -7.62 9.57
N LEU A 50 14.37 -7.56 8.25
CA LEU A 50 13.25 -7.76 7.33
C LEU A 50 13.15 -9.23 6.89
N ASP A 51 13.49 -10.17 7.78
CA ASP A 51 13.33 -11.60 7.51
C ASP A 51 11.86 -11.94 7.25
N GLY A 52 11.59 -12.69 6.19
CA GLY A 52 10.23 -12.97 5.72
C GLY A 52 9.55 -11.82 4.97
N TYR A 53 10.22 -10.69 4.74
CA TYR A 53 9.68 -9.64 3.87
C TYR A 53 10.07 -9.88 2.42
N THR A 54 9.19 -9.49 1.52
CA THR A 54 9.52 -9.32 0.11
C THR A 54 9.44 -7.85 -0.26
N ALA A 55 10.55 -7.25 -0.67
CA ALA A 55 10.60 -5.90 -1.21
C ALA A 55 10.46 -5.94 -2.74
N LEU A 56 9.44 -5.29 -3.27
CA LEU A 56 9.35 -4.99 -4.70
C LEU A 56 9.98 -3.62 -4.91
N VAL A 57 11.07 -3.56 -5.66
CA VAL A 57 11.84 -2.33 -5.89
C VAL A 57 11.79 -2.00 -7.37
N TYR A 58 11.56 -0.74 -7.71
CA TYR A 58 11.47 -0.27 -9.10
C TYR A 58 12.02 1.14 -9.26
N GLU A 59 12.49 1.43 -10.48
CA GLU A 59 12.93 2.78 -10.84
C GLU A 59 11.73 3.72 -10.93
N GLY A 60 11.91 4.97 -10.50
CA GLY A 60 10.88 5.97 -10.64
C GLY A 60 10.66 6.37 -12.09
N THR A 61 9.40 6.31 -12.54
CA THR A 61 8.99 6.68 -13.90
C THR A 61 8.02 7.87 -13.92
N ALA A 62 7.57 8.36 -12.75
CA ALA A 62 6.69 9.51 -12.71
C ALA A 62 7.44 10.81 -13.04
N GLU A 63 7.00 11.51 -14.08
CA GLU A 63 7.65 12.75 -14.54
C GLU A 63 7.11 14.00 -13.84
N ASN A 64 5.84 14.00 -13.42
CA ASN A 64 5.19 15.16 -12.79
C ASN A 64 4.39 14.74 -11.57
N HIS A 65 4.50 15.52 -10.49
CA HIS A 65 3.68 15.29 -9.31
C HIS A 65 2.22 15.69 -9.60
N ARG A 66 1.28 14.76 -9.50
CA ARG A 66 -0.14 15.06 -9.55
C ARG A 66 -0.64 15.31 -8.13
N GLU A 67 -0.53 16.56 -7.68
CA GLU A 67 -1.28 16.97 -6.49
C GLU A 67 -2.77 16.73 -6.74
N THR A 68 -3.49 16.28 -5.70
CA THR A 68 -4.95 16.20 -5.73
C THR A 68 -5.57 17.61 -5.70
N VAL A 69 -5.43 18.36 -6.80
CA VAL A 69 -6.01 19.69 -6.94
C VAL A 69 -7.53 19.58 -6.95
N VAL A 70 -8.14 20.34 -6.05
CA VAL A 70 -9.59 20.50 -5.89
C VAL A 70 -10.17 21.05 -7.19
N ASP A 71 -10.93 20.23 -7.92
CA ASP A 71 -12.01 20.76 -8.74
C ASP A 71 -13.35 20.19 -8.27
N THR A 72 -14.25 21.11 -7.95
CA THR A 72 -15.57 20.85 -7.39
C THR A 72 -16.57 20.85 -8.54
N THR A 73 -16.47 19.89 -9.45
CA THR A 73 -17.55 19.64 -10.42
C THR A 73 -17.73 18.14 -10.59
N GLY A 74 -18.97 17.70 -10.38
CA GLY A 74 -19.29 16.33 -10.04
C GLY A 74 -18.95 15.31 -11.13
N VAL A 75 -18.42 14.18 -10.68
CA VAL A 75 -18.62 12.89 -11.34
C VAL A 75 -19.10 11.92 -10.26
N LYS A 76 -20.42 11.75 -10.19
CA LYS A 76 -20.99 10.46 -9.80
C LYS A 76 -20.63 9.53 -10.93
N ASP A 77 -19.81 8.52 -10.68
CA ASP A 77 -19.90 7.17 -11.23
C ASP A 77 -18.70 6.36 -10.73
N GLY A 78 -18.87 5.06 -10.54
CA GLY A 78 -17.96 4.15 -9.84
C GLY A 78 -16.61 3.87 -10.53
N LYS A 79 -15.99 4.88 -11.16
CA LYS A 79 -14.66 4.84 -11.75
C LYS A 79 -13.61 4.97 -10.64
N LEU A 80 -12.54 4.16 -10.71
CA LEU A 80 -11.40 4.30 -9.80
C LEU A 80 -10.80 5.70 -9.94
N THR A 81 -10.78 6.43 -8.83
CA THR A 81 -10.10 7.72 -8.75
C THR A 81 -9.13 7.74 -7.58
N PRO A 82 -7.99 8.44 -7.69
CA PRO A 82 -7.00 8.54 -6.61
C PRO A 82 -7.60 9.06 -5.30
N ARG A 83 -8.51 10.04 -5.41
CA ARG A 83 -9.27 10.56 -4.26
C ARG A 83 -10.15 9.49 -3.60
N SER A 84 -10.83 8.65 -4.38
CA SER A 84 -11.60 7.54 -3.83
C SER A 84 -10.70 6.52 -3.14
N LEU A 85 -9.51 6.27 -3.69
CA LEU A 85 -8.55 5.34 -3.11
C LEU A 85 -8.00 5.84 -1.76
N ASN A 86 -7.53 7.09 -1.73
CA ASN A 86 -7.03 7.74 -0.52
C ASN A 86 -8.12 7.86 0.56
N LYS A 87 -9.35 8.21 0.16
CA LYS A 87 -10.48 8.33 1.09
C LYS A 87 -10.91 6.97 1.63
N GLU A 88 -11.01 5.94 0.80
CA GLU A 88 -11.44 4.61 1.24
C GLU A 88 -10.36 3.94 2.12
N SER A 89 -9.08 4.19 1.84
CA SER A 89 -7.96 3.80 2.72
C SER A 89 -8.04 4.44 4.11
N THR A 90 -8.48 5.70 4.20
CA THR A 90 -8.60 6.46 5.47
C THR A 90 -9.96 6.31 6.18
N GLN A 91 -11.03 5.93 5.47
CA GLN A 91 -12.40 5.86 6.01
C GLN A 91 -12.70 4.64 6.89
N LYS A 92 -11.73 3.78 7.20
CA LYS A 92 -11.84 2.86 8.35
C LYS A 92 -11.63 3.57 9.71
N SER A 93 -11.51 4.89 9.70
CA SER A 93 -11.59 5.79 10.85
C SER A 93 -12.82 6.69 10.68
N GLU A 94 -13.83 6.53 11.54
CA GLU A 94 -15.03 7.35 11.52
C GLU A 94 -14.76 8.82 11.89
N GLU A 95 -15.64 9.67 11.37
CA GLU A 95 -15.64 11.12 11.34
C GLU A 95 -15.28 11.81 12.66
N LYS A 96 -14.30 12.72 12.60
CA LYS A 96 -14.50 14.05 13.20
C LYS A 96 -13.79 15.13 12.40
N LYS A 97 -14.64 16.02 11.89
CA LYS A 97 -14.31 17.28 11.23
C LYS A 97 -13.70 18.22 12.29
N ASP A 98 -12.43 18.57 12.14
CA ASP A 98 -11.94 19.89 12.53
C ASP A 98 -10.78 20.26 11.62
N GLU A 99 -10.98 21.41 10.98
CA GLU A 99 -10.03 22.09 10.11
C GLU A 99 -8.79 22.49 10.90
N LEU A 100 -7.60 22.22 10.38
CA LEU A 100 -6.49 23.16 10.45
C LEU A 100 -5.59 22.96 9.22
N SER A 101 -5.76 23.84 8.24
CA SER A 101 -4.71 24.18 7.29
C SER A 101 -3.46 24.63 8.06
N ALA A 102 -2.32 24.02 7.73
CA ALA A 102 -1.03 24.62 7.94
C ALA A 102 -0.31 24.62 6.58
N SER A 103 -0.62 25.64 5.81
CA SER A 103 0.17 26.06 4.66
C SER A 103 1.57 26.46 5.11
N GLN A 104 2.54 26.24 4.22
CA GLN A 104 3.83 26.92 4.13
C GLN A 104 4.95 26.43 5.08
N ALA A 105 5.78 25.54 4.53
CA ALA A 105 7.23 25.75 4.56
C ALA A 105 7.74 25.58 3.13
N SER A 106 7.84 26.70 2.43
CA SER A 106 8.68 26.85 1.25
C SER A 106 10.13 26.51 1.61
N ASP A 107 10.72 25.57 0.88
CA ASP A 107 12.18 25.54 0.75
C ASP A 107 12.55 25.47 -0.73
N VAL A 108 13.04 26.61 -1.22
CA VAL A 108 13.69 26.75 -2.51
C VAL A 108 15.13 26.29 -2.29
N ALA A 109 15.46 25.10 -2.78
CA ALA A 109 16.85 24.63 -2.80
C ALA A 109 17.19 23.95 -4.13
N LYS A 110 17.63 24.81 -5.05
CA LYS A 110 18.74 24.66 -5.99
C LYS A 110 18.84 23.38 -6.83
N GLU A 111 18.69 23.59 -8.14
CA GLU A 111 19.45 22.87 -9.17
C GLU A 111 20.92 22.73 -8.76
N GLY A 112 21.36 21.48 -8.68
CA GLY A 112 22.75 21.08 -8.56
C GLY A 112 22.86 19.66 -9.11
N GLU A 113 23.38 19.53 -10.32
CA GLU A 113 23.82 18.25 -10.87
C GLU A 113 24.90 17.62 -9.97
N GLY A 114 24.80 16.32 -9.70
CA GLY A 114 25.93 15.46 -9.32
C GLY A 114 25.80 14.66 -8.01
N GLU A 115 25.53 13.36 -8.15
CA GLU A 115 25.92 12.27 -7.21
C GLU A 115 25.21 12.12 -5.85
N ASN A 116 23.88 12.23 -5.79
CA ASN A 116 23.14 11.67 -4.64
C ASN A 116 21.78 11.04 -4.99
N SER A 117 21.56 10.67 -6.26
CA SER A 117 20.41 9.84 -6.62
C SER A 117 20.66 8.41 -6.11
N VAL A 118 19.78 7.91 -5.24
CA VAL A 118 19.85 6.52 -4.76
C VAL A 118 19.76 5.58 -5.96
N SER A 119 20.80 4.77 -6.17
CA SER A 119 20.75 3.75 -7.21
C SER A 119 19.87 2.59 -6.76
N LEU A 120 19.08 2.02 -7.69
CA LEU A 120 18.29 0.81 -7.42
C LEU A 120 19.17 -0.32 -6.87
N PHE A 121 20.42 -0.39 -7.33
CA PHE A 121 21.41 -1.34 -6.84
C PHE A 121 21.72 -1.15 -5.34
N SER A 122 21.99 0.08 -4.90
CA SER A 122 22.26 0.39 -3.49
C SER A 122 21.09 0.04 -2.59
N LEU A 123 19.86 0.39 -3.01
CA LEU A 123 18.66 0.09 -2.24
C LEU A 123 18.39 -1.41 -2.16
N ARG A 124 18.58 -2.12 -3.27
CA ARG A 124 18.51 -3.59 -3.30
C ARG A 124 19.52 -4.23 -2.35
N CYS A 125 20.77 -3.77 -2.35
CA CYS A 125 21.78 -4.26 -1.41
C CYS A 125 21.35 -4.03 0.04
N SER A 126 20.82 -2.85 0.37
CA SER A 126 20.33 -2.55 1.71
C SER A 126 19.22 -3.50 2.16
N TYR A 127 18.23 -3.80 1.31
CA TYR A 127 17.17 -4.75 1.65
C TYR A 127 17.66 -6.19 1.80
N VAL A 128 18.62 -6.61 0.96
CA VAL A 128 19.24 -7.94 1.08
C VAL A 128 20.06 -8.05 2.36
N GLU A 129 20.79 -7.00 2.75
CA GLU A 129 21.54 -6.95 4.02
C GLU A 129 20.59 -7.05 5.23
N LYS A 130 19.40 -6.48 5.12
CA LYS A 130 18.30 -6.63 6.09
C LYS A 130 17.57 -7.98 6.00
N GLN A 131 18.05 -8.93 5.19
CA GLN A 131 17.48 -10.28 5.02
C GLN A 131 16.12 -10.34 4.30
N ALA A 132 15.70 -9.27 3.64
CA ALA A 132 14.51 -9.30 2.79
C ALA A 132 14.78 -10.04 1.47
N SER A 133 13.77 -10.73 0.96
CA SER A 133 13.74 -11.13 -0.46
C SER A 133 13.47 -9.91 -1.32
N VAL A 134 14.25 -9.70 -2.39
CA VAL A 134 14.06 -8.53 -3.27
C VAL A 134 13.65 -8.98 -4.67
N ILE A 135 12.57 -8.39 -5.19
CA ILE A 135 12.13 -8.53 -6.59
C ILE A 135 12.25 -7.16 -7.25
N VAL A 136 12.96 -7.10 -8.37
CA VAL A 136 13.03 -5.89 -9.19
C VAL A 136 11.83 -5.89 -10.14
N VAL A 137 11.02 -4.83 -10.09
CA VAL A 137 9.86 -4.64 -10.95
C VAL A 137 10.20 -3.60 -12.01
N ASP A 138 9.82 -3.89 -13.24
CA ASP A 138 10.05 -3.03 -14.39
C ASP A 138 8.77 -2.23 -14.65
N VAL A 139 8.71 -1.01 -14.11
CA VAL A 139 7.55 -0.13 -14.28
C VAL A 139 7.64 0.73 -15.55
N ALA A 140 8.78 0.70 -16.24
CA ALA A 140 9.02 1.44 -17.48
C ALA A 140 8.63 0.61 -18.72
N ASP A 141 9.01 -0.66 -18.78
CA ASP A 141 8.66 -1.59 -19.87
C ASP A 141 7.49 -2.50 -19.48
N LEU A 142 6.27 -1.97 -19.60
CA LEU A 142 5.05 -2.74 -19.38
C LEU A 142 4.94 -3.95 -20.33
N GLY A 143 5.57 -3.89 -21.50
CA GLY A 143 5.54 -4.99 -22.48
C GLY A 143 6.10 -6.29 -21.92
N ARG A 144 7.03 -6.19 -20.97
CA ARG A 144 7.66 -7.32 -20.27
C ARG A 144 6.66 -8.25 -19.58
N TYR A 145 5.51 -7.73 -19.14
CA TYR A 145 4.51 -8.50 -18.39
C TYR A 145 3.29 -8.93 -19.22
N ASN A 146 3.35 -8.72 -20.53
CA ASN A 146 2.41 -9.32 -21.48
C ASN A 146 2.56 -10.84 -21.52
N GLU A 147 3.79 -11.32 -21.33
CA GLU A 147 4.09 -12.73 -21.15
C GLU A 147 3.84 -13.17 -19.70
N ARG A 148 3.66 -14.47 -19.50
CA ARG A 148 3.44 -15.02 -18.17
C ARG A 148 4.75 -14.97 -17.37
N THR A 149 4.86 -14.02 -16.45
CA THR A 149 5.97 -13.94 -15.49
C THR A 149 5.51 -14.43 -14.11
N VAL A 150 6.26 -15.35 -13.52
CA VAL A 150 6.07 -15.83 -12.13
C VAL A 150 7.43 -15.86 -11.44
N VAL A 151 7.53 -15.22 -10.27
CA VAL A 151 8.73 -15.18 -9.44
C VAL A 151 8.43 -15.79 -8.09
N ARG A 152 9.36 -16.58 -7.53
CA ARG A 152 9.25 -17.09 -6.17
C ARG A 152 10.19 -16.31 -5.25
N ALA A 153 9.66 -15.78 -4.15
CA ALA A 153 10.39 -15.05 -3.13
C ALA A 153 9.80 -15.41 -1.76
N ASP A 154 10.67 -15.67 -0.78
CA ASP A 154 10.27 -15.93 0.60
C ASP A 154 9.13 -16.97 0.74
N GLY A 155 9.29 -18.14 0.09
CA GLY A 155 8.29 -19.21 0.11
C GLY A 155 6.95 -18.90 -0.58
N ARG A 156 6.79 -17.71 -1.15
CA ARG A 156 5.60 -17.23 -1.87
C ARG A 156 5.88 -17.04 -3.35
N THR A 157 4.81 -17.02 -4.14
CA THR A 157 4.85 -16.84 -5.59
C THR A 157 4.13 -15.56 -6.01
N PHE A 158 4.79 -14.80 -6.89
CA PHE A 158 4.36 -13.51 -7.39
C PHE A 158 4.15 -13.63 -8.90
N GLY A 159 2.93 -13.39 -9.37
CA GLY A 159 2.60 -13.31 -10.78
C GLY A 159 2.55 -11.86 -11.23
N PHE A 160 3.23 -11.53 -12.32
CA PHE A 160 3.27 -10.17 -12.87
C PHE A 160 2.44 -10.09 -14.15
N LEU A 161 1.61 -9.06 -14.25
CA LEU A 161 0.93 -8.70 -15.49
C LEU A 161 0.97 -7.18 -15.67
N SER A 162 0.78 -6.75 -16.90
CA SER A 162 0.63 -5.33 -17.22
C SER A 162 -0.72 -5.02 -17.82
N ILE A 163 -1.15 -3.77 -17.66
CA ILE A 163 -2.30 -3.19 -18.34
C ILE A 163 -1.90 -1.84 -18.94
N ASP A 164 -1.91 -1.77 -20.26
CA ASP A 164 -1.64 -0.59 -21.06
C ASP A 164 -2.84 -0.26 -21.97
N GLU A 165 -2.72 0.78 -22.80
CA GLU A 165 -3.78 1.23 -23.71
C GLU A 165 -4.24 0.13 -24.70
N VAL A 166 -3.39 -0.85 -25.00
CA VAL A 166 -3.68 -1.95 -25.94
C VAL A 166 -4.41 -3.10 -25.23
N THR A 167 -4.04 -3.36 -23.98
CA THR A 167 -4.51 -4.49 -23.16
C THR A 167 -5.59 -4.10 -22.14
N ALA A 168 -6.01 -2.82 -22.11
CA ALA A 168 -7.05 -2.21 -21.27
C ALA A 168 -8.45 -2.80 -21.51
N GLN A 169 -8.62 -4.07 -21.22
CA GLN A 169 -9.88 -4.79 -21.28
C GLN A 169 -10.09 -5.56 -19.98
N GLN A 170 -11.21 -5.31 -19.31
CA GLN A 170 -11.54 -5.98 -18.03
C GLN A 170 -11.51 -7.51 -18.13
N SER A 171 -11.94 -8.05 -19.27
CA SER A 171 -11.95 -9.50 -19.55
C SER A 171 -10.53 -10.07 -19.68
N TYR A 172 -9.60 -9.34 -20.29
CA TYR A 172 -8.19 -9.72 -20.40
C TYR A 172 -7.55 -9.79 -19.02
N PHE A 173 -7.71 -8.72 -18.22
CA PHE A 173 -7.22 -8.65 -16.85
C PHE A 173 -7.77 -9.80 -15.99
N ALA A 174 -9.10 -9.98 -15.98
CA ALA A 174 -9.75 -11.04 -15.20
C ALA A 174 -9.29 -12.44 -15.60
N LYS A 175 -9.06 -12.69 -16.90
CA LYS A 175 -8.53 -13.96 -17.39
C LYS A 175 -7.10 -14.19 -16.90
N ARG A 176 -6.22 -13.19 -17.00
CA ARG A 176 -4.82 -13.28 -16.53
C ARG A 176 -4.75 -13.56 -15.04
N VAL A 177 -5.55 -12.87 -14.24
CA VAL A 177 -5.69 -13.11 -12.78
C VAL A 177 -6.18 -14.53 -12.50
N ALA A 178 -7.21 -14.99 -13.21
CA ALA A 178 -7.74 -16.35 -13.05
C ALA A 178 -6.71 -17.43 -13.41
N ASP A 179 -5.89 -17.20 -14.45
CA ASP A 179 -4.82 -18.11 -14.83
C ASP A 179 -3.73 -18.20 -13.75
N TYR A 180 -3.34 -17.07 -13.14
CA TYR A 180 -2.42 -17.07 -12.00
C TYR A 180 -2.99 -17.80 -10.79
N LYS A 181 -4.27 -17.59 -10.50
CA LYS A 181 -4.96 -18.31 -9.41
C LYS A 181 -4.97 -19.82 -9.63
N LYS A 182 -5.18 -20.29 -10.87
CA LYS A 182 -5.13 -21.73 -11.21
C LYS A 182 -3.73 -22.33 -11.04
N LEU A 183 -2.69 -21.53 -11.24
CA LEU A 183 -1.30 -21.95 -11.04
C LEU A 183 -0.89 -21.94 -9.55
N GLY A 184 -1.76 -21.50 -8.66
CA GLY A 184 -1.44 -21.38 -7.24
C GLY A 184 -0.52 -20.21 -6.93
N VAL A 185 -0.55 -19.15 -7.74
CA VAL A 185 0.18 -17.91 -7.44
C VAL A 185 -0.43 -17.24 -6.20
N ASP A 186 0.42 -16.91 -5.23
CA ASP A 186 0.00 -16.31 -3.96
C ASP A 186 -0.37 -14.84 -4.08
N MET A 187 0.39 -14.08 -4.88
CA MET A 187 0.21 -12.65 -5.07
C MET A 187 0.27 -12.26 -6.53
N VAL A 188 -0.66 -11.42 -6.96
CA VAL A 188 -0.70 -10.91 -8.33
C VAL A 188 -0.37 -9.43 -8.32
N VAL A 189 0.71 -9.06 -9.00
CA VAL A 189 1.19 -7.68 -9.14
C VAL A 189 0.83 -7.20 -10.55
N CYS A 190 0.07 -6.12 -10.63
CA CYS A 190 -0.29 -5.47 -11.87
C CYS A 190 0.50 -4.16 -12.00
N VAL A 191 1.19 -3.98 -13.11
CA VAL A 191 1.79 -2.69 -13.47
C VAL A 191 0.91 -2.05 -14.54
N THR A 192 0.49 -0.81 -14.36
CA THR A 192 -0.42 -0.16 -15.32
C THR A 192 0.03 1.25 -15.64
N LYS A 193 -0.23 1.69 -16.87
CA LYS A 193 0.16 3.05 -17.27
C LYS A 193 -0.68 4.12 -16.57
N ASP A 194 -1.96 3.82 -16.38
CA ASP A 194 -2.94 4.73 -15.78
C ASP A 194 -4.05 3.90 -15.14
N LEU A 195 -4.43 4.23 -13.89
CA LEU A 195 -5.45 3.50 -13.15
C LEU A 195 -6.85 3.59 -13.77
N SER A 196 -7.07 4.57 -14.63
CA SER A 196 -8.33 4.75 -15.35
C SER A 196 -8.52 3.82 -16.54
N LEU A 197 -7.50 3.04 -16.92
CA LEU A 197 -7.59 2.09 -18.03
C LEU A 197 -8.59 0.95 -17.76
N LEU A 198 -8.87 0.65 -16.49
CA LEU A 198 -9.86 -0.34 -16.10
C LEU A 198 -10.86 0.24 -15.08
N ASP A 199 -12.06 -0.34 -15.05
CA ASP A 199 -13.07 0.02 -14.05
C ASP A 199 -12.66 -0.40 -12.65
N ASN A 200 -11.96 -1.53 -12.52
CA ASN A 200 -11.37 -2.00 -11.27
C ASN A 200 -10.28 -3.06 -11.51
N TYR A 201 -9.39 -3.22 -10.53
CA TYR A 201 -8.33 -4.22 -10.54
C TYR A 201 -8.61 -5.39 -9.57
N ALA A 202 -9.88 -5.77 -9.41
CA ALA A 202 -10.27 -6.81 -8.47
C ALA A 202 -9.61 -8.16 -8.78
N GLY A 203 -8.92 -8.72 -7.80
CA GLY A 203 -8.18 -9.97 -7.91
C GLY A 203 -6.67 -9.81 -8.12
N ALA A 204 -6.19 -8.61 -8.43
CA ALA A 204 -4.81 -8.25 -8.14
C ALA A 204 -4.61 -8.09 -6.62
N THR A 205 -3.38 -8.27 -6.16
CA THR A 205 -2.95 -7.99 -4.80
C THR A 205 -2.34 -6.60 -4.70
N ILE A 206 -1.50 -6.24 -5.68
CA ILE A 206 -0.79 -4.96 -5.77
C ILE A 206 -1.01 -4.41 -7.19
N VAL A 207 -1.27 -3.11 -7.29
CA VAL A 207 -1.34 -2.36 -8.55
C VAL A 207 -0.39 -1.17 -8.43
N ILE A 208 0.61 -1.11 -9.32
CA ILE A 208 1.56 0.00 -9.40
C ILE A 208 1.25 0.78 -10.68
N SER A 209 0.88 2.06 -10.54
CA SER A 209 0.77 2.98 -11.67
C SER A 209 2.16 3.41 -12.11
N SER A 210 2.47 3.43 -13.41
CA SER A 210 3.77 3.92 -13.90
C SER A 210 3.87 5.44 -13.90
N GLN A 211 2.78 6.13 -13.57
CA GLN A 211 2.71 7.59 -13.43
C GLN A 211 2.22 7.94 -12.03
N ASP A 212 2.43 9.19 -11.62
CA ASP A 212 1.83 9.71 -10.42
C ASP A 212 0.34 9.99 -10.66
N GLU A 213 -0.51 9.35 -9.85
CA GLU A 213 -1.96 9.49 -9.83
C GLU A 213 -2.40 10.36 -8.65
N GLY A 214 -1.51 10.72 -7.73
CA GLY A 214 -1.82 11.42 -6.49
C GLY A 214 -2.29 10.48 -5.39
N ILE A 215 -1.86 9.21 -5.42
CA ILE A 215 -2.02 8.27 -4.30
C ILE A 215 -1.11 8.73 -3.15
N SER A 216 -1.52 8.45 -1.91
CA SER A 216 -0.64 8.73 -0.76
C SER A 216 0.70 8.00 -0.91
N SER A 217 1.79 8.65 -0.50
CA SER A 217 3.17 8.10 -0.56
C SER A 217 3.42 6.77 0.16
N HIS A 218 2.43 6.26 0.91
CA HIS A 218 2.48 4.96 1.60
C HIS A 218 1.62 3.90 0.91
N GLY A 219 1.05 4.23 -0.25
CA GLY A 219 0.03 3.49 -0.98
C GLY A 219 -1.34 3.49 -0.32
N ALA A 220 -2.34 2.96 -1.03
CA ALA A 220 -3.72 2.89 -0.58
C ALA A 220 -4.25 1.45 -0.66
N LEU A 221 -4.74 0.89 0.45
CA LEU A 221 -5.35 -0.44 0.47
C LEU A 221 -6.88 -0.30 0.35
N VAL A 222 -7.43 -0.74 -0.78
CA VAL A 222 -8.85 -0.60 -1.09
C VAL A 222 -9.42 -1.93 -1.59
N LYS A 223 -10.48 -2.42 -0.93
CA LYS A 223 -11.17 -3.68 -1.26
C LYS A 223 -10.22 -4.88 -1.44
N GLY A 224 -9.13 -4.92 -0.67
CA GLY A 224 -8.14 -5.99 -0.70
C GLY A 224 -7.09 -5.87 -1.82
N VAL A 225 -7.05 -4.76 -2.55
CA VAL A 225 -6.03 -4.42 -3.55
C VAL A 225 -5.22 -3.24 -3.02
N PHE A 226 -3.90 -3.38 -3.00
CA PHE A 226 -2.98 -2.30 -2.64
C PHE A 226 -2.60 -1.52 -3.89
N TYR A 227 -2.82 -0.21 -3.88
CA TYR A 227 -2.51 0.69 -4.98
C TYR A 227 -1.33 1.57 -4.61
N ASP A 228 -0.44 1.78 -5.55
CA ASP A 228 0.74 2.62 -5.38
C ASP A 228 1.09 3.34 -6.67
N ASP A 229 1.76 4.47 -6.53
CA ASP A 229 2.26 5.25 -7.66
C ASP A 229 3.75 4.95 -7.88
N ALA A 230 4.18 5.09 -9.13
CA ALA A 230 5.61 5.03 -9.42
C ALA A 230 6.30 6.24 -8.78
N ALA A 231 7.46 6.00 -8.18
CA ALA A 231 8.31 7.07 -7.70
C ALA A 231 8.67 8.05 -8.81
N MET A 232 9.07 9.27 -8.42
CA MET A 232 9.53 10.28 -9.38
C MET A 232 10.81 9.85 -10.10
N VAL A 233 10.99 10.28 -11.35
CA VAL A 233 12.24 10.07 -12.09
C VAL A 233 13.45 10.53 -11.25
N GLY A 234 14.43 9.64 -11.07
CA GLY A 234 15.60 9.86 -10.22
C GLY A 234 15.46 9.35 -8.77
N GLN A 235 14.28 8.86 -8.39
CA GLN A 235 14.01 8.16 -7.13
C GLN A 235 13.81 6.67 -7.37
N VAL A 236 13.75 5.90 -6.29
CA VAL A 236 13.46 4.47 -6.31
C VAL A 236 12.22 4.19 -5.46
N GLY A 237 11.19 3.62 -6.07
CA GLY A 237 9.99 3.21 -5.36
C GLY A 237 10.16 1.83 -4.75
N THR A 238 9.58 1.63 -3.57
CA THR A 238 9.57 0.33 -2.91
C THR A 238 8.19 0.00 -2.35
N VAL A 239 7.73 -1.22 -2.63
CA VAL A 239 6.58 -1.83 -1.95
C VAL A 239 7.06 -2.98 -1.08
N LEU A 240 6.86 -2.87 0.23
CA LEU A 240 7.21 -3.89 1.20
C LEU A 240 6.01 -4.81 1.48
N VAL A 241 6.26 -6.11 1.34
CA VAL A 241 5.28 -7.16 1.56
C VAL A 241 5.70 -8.02 2.76
N PRO A 242 5.15 -7.77 3.96
CA PRO A 242 5.44 -8.58 5.14
C PRO A 242 4.79 -9.97 5.07
N PRO A 243 5.18 -10.90 5.97
CA PRO A 243 4.48 -12.17 6.17
C PRO A 243 3.01 -11.98 6.57
N SER A 244 2.72 -10.92 7.35
CA SER A 244 1.39 -10.55 7.84
C SER A 244 0.47 -9.97 6.75
N ARG A 245 0.97 -9.78 5.53
CA ARG A 245 0.26 -9.23 4.34
C ARG A 245 -0.23 -7.78 4.48
N THR A 246 0.26 -7.01 5.44
CA THR A 246 0.01 -5.56 5.47
C THR A 246 1.03 -4.84 4.62
N ILE A 247 0.67 -4.60 3.36
CA ILE A 247 1.57 -4.03 2.36
C ILE A 247 1.74 -2.53 2.61
N THR A 248 2.96 -2.01 2.47
CA THR A 248 3.28 -0.58 2.58
C THR A 248 4.19 -0.15 1.44
N ALA A 249 4.00 1.06 0.93
CA ALA A 249 4.87 1.67 -0.07
C ALA A 249 5.74 2.76 0.54
N LYS A 250 6.84 3.08 -0.15
CA LYS A 250 7.74 4.19 0.18
C LYS A 250 8.58 4.55 -1.03
N ASP A 251 8.69 5.86 -1.27
CA ASP A 251 9.66 6.42 -2.22
C ASP A 251 10.96 6.76 -1.50
N VAL A 252 12.09 6.37 -2.09
CA VAL A 252 13.42 6.59 -1.53
C VAL A 252 14.20 7.54 -2.44
N SER A 253 14.39 8.76 -1.94
CA SER A 253 15.19 9.81 -2.60
C SER A 253 16.61 9.92 -2.03
N SER A 254 16.85 9.42 -0.81
CA SER A 254 18.16 9.39 -0.13
C SER A 254 18.20 8.23 0.88
N LEU A 255 19.35 7.56 1.00
CA LEU A 255 19.63 6.51 1.99
C LEU A 255 20.21 7.09 3.28
#